data_AF-A0A819K1M5-F1
#
_entry.id   AF-A0A819K1M5-F1
#
_cell.length_a   1.000
_cell.length_b   1.000
_cell.length_c   1.000
_cell.angle_alpha   90.00
_cell.angle_beta   90.00
_cell.angle_gamma   90.00
#
_symmetry.space_group_name_H-M   'P 1'
#
loop_
_entity.id
_entity.type
_entity.pdbx_description
1 polymer ?
#
loop_
_entity_poly.entity_id
_entity_poly.type
_entity_poly.pdbx_seq_one_letter_code
_entity_poly.pdbx_strand_id
1 'polypeptide(L)'
;AGNTQVLINGRELPQLEWIIWSQLLGYPIALGSYWLDDLGNAGYEGSPIPIINLYVAAKKNSYQGNKEAGDNFWSSRFGAGNSNADNTQGYVSVPGYG
;
A
#
# COMPACT_ATOMS: atom_id res chain seq x y z
N ALA A 1 11.79 17.82 -9.02
CA ALA A 1 11.36 16.58 -9.71
C ALA A 1 12.55 15.64 -9.69
N GLY A 2 12.46 14.53 -8.96
CA GLY A 2 13.54 13.54 -8.89
C GLY A 2 13.24 12.41 -9.85
N ASN A 3 14.19 12.11 -10.73
CA ASN A 3 14.17 10.90 -11.54
C ASN A 3 14.32 9.72 -10.57
N THR A 4 13.29 8.89 -10.45
CA THR A 4 13.30 7.75 -9.54
C THR A 4 14.25 6.66 -10.03
N GLN A 5 14.61 6.69 -11.32
CA GLN A 5 15.40 5.67 -11.99
C GLN A 5 14.77 4.27 -11.88
N VAL A 6 13.46 4.21 -11.61
CA VAL A 6 12.65 3.00 -11.62
C VAL A 6 11.93 2.96 -12.94
N LEU A 7 12.24 1.97 -13.78
CA LEU A 7 11.55 1.75 -15.05
C LEU A 7 10.62 0.56 -14.90
N ILE A 8 9.38 0.71 -15.36
CA ILE A 8 8.39 -0.37 -15.42
C ILE A 8 7.92 -0.47 -16.86
N ASN A 9 8.14 -1.61 -17.51
CA ASN A 9 7.85 -1.82 -18.93
C ASN A 9 8.46 -0.72 -19.83
N GLY A 10 9.67 -0.25 -19.49
CA GLY A 10 10.36 0.82 -20.21
C GLY A 10 9.88 2.24 -19.91
N ARG A 11 8.84 2.43 -19.08
CA ARG A 11 8.39 3.75 -18.62
C ARG A 11 9.04 4.10 -17.28
N GLU A 12 9.65 5.27 -17.17
CA GLU A 12 10.09 5.76 -15.87
C GLU A 12 8.90 6.04 -14.95
N LEU A 13 8.97 5.56 -13.71
CA LEU A 13 7.95 5.73 -12.70
C LEU A 13 8.07 7.12 -12.08
N PRO A 14 7.06 8.01 -12.21
CA PRO A 14 7.12 9.33 -11.60
C PRO A 14 7.26 9.26 -10.08
N GLN A 15 7.90 10.26 -9.47
CA GLN A 15 8.14 10.32 -8.02
C GLN A 15 6.86 10.07 -7.18
N LEU A 16 5.72 10.63 -7.59
CA LEU A 16 4.46 10.44 -6.88
C LEU A 16 3.98 8.99 -6.91
N GLU A 17 4.06 8.34 -8.08
CA GLU A 17 3.69 6.93 -8.22
C GLU A 17 4.65 6.03 -7.45
N TRP A 18 5.95 6.31 -7.48
CA TRP A 18 6.94 5.58 -6.70
C TRP A 18 6.64 5.61 -5.20
N ILE A 19 6.22 6.76 -4.66
CA ILE A 19 5.80 6.88 -3.25
C ILE A 19 4.58 5.99 -2.99
N ILE A 20 3.53 6.11 -3.80
CA ILE A 20 2.28 5.36 -3.63
C ILE A 20 2.55 3.86 -3.69
N TRP A 21 3.34 3.41 -4.66
CA TRP A 21 3.63 2.00 -4.85
C TRP A 21 4.55 1.47 -3.76
N SER A 22 5.53 2.25 -3.30
CA SER A 22 6.37 1.88 -2.16
C SER A 22 5.56 1.73 -0.87
N GLN A 23 4.59 2.63 -0.64
CA GLN A 23 3.64 2.49 0.47
C GLN A 23 2.76 1.26 0.32
N LEU A 24 2.27 1.01 -0.89
CA LEU A 24 1.45 -0.16 -1.21
C LEU A 24 2.20 -1.48 -1.05
N LEU A 25 3.52 -1.50 -1.27
CA LEU A 25 4.36 -2.68 -1.05
C LEU A 25 4.86 -2.81 0.40
N GLY A 26 4.82 -1.73 1.16
CA GLY A 26 5.35 -1.65 2.54
C GLY A 26 6.87 -1.44 2.60
N TYR A 27 7.53 -1.21 1.46
CA TYR A 27 8.97 -0.94 1.38
C TYR A 27 9.29 -0.09 0.13
N PRO A 28 10.38 0.71 0.15
CA PRO A 28 10.82 1.48 -1.01
C PRO A 28 11.16 0.59 -2.20
N ILE A 29 10.64 0.91 -3.38
CA ILE A 29 11.03 0.23 -4.62
C ILE A 29 12.47 0.62 -4.97
N ALA A 30 13.33 -0.36 -5.15
CA ALA A 30 14.72 -0.13 -5.54
C ALA A 30 14.81 0.41 -6.97
N LEU A 31 15.86 1.20 -7.24
CA LEU A 31 16.19 1.66 -8.58
C LEU A 31 16.52 0.50 -9.52
N GLY A 32 16.09 0.60 -10.78
CA GLY A 32 16.28 -0.45 -11.79
C GLY A 32 15.11 -0.60 -12.74
N SER A 33 15.19 -1.60 -13.61
CA SER A 33 14.16 -1.92 -14.58
C SER A 33 13.37 -3.17 -14.21
N TYR A 34 12.06 -3.06 -14.33
CA TYR A 34 11.09 -4.07 -13.97
C TYR A 34 10.11 -4.29 -15.12
N TRP A 35 9.59 -5.51 -15.21
CA TRP A 35 8.39 -5.80 -16.00
C TRP A 35 7.18 -5.91 -15.07
N LEU A 36 6.02 -5.57 -15.60
CA LEU A 36 4.71 -5.76 -14.97
C LEU A 36 3.75 -6.30 -16.03
N ASP A 37 3.12 -7.45 -15.76
CA ASP A 37 2.13 -8.04 -16.67
C ASP A 37 0.68 -7.65 -16.31
N ASP A 38 -0.26 -8.00 -17.19
CA ASP A 38 -1.69 -7.72 -17.02
C ASP A 38 -2.34 -8.50 -15.85
N LEU A 39 -1.68 -9.55 -15.36
CA LEU A 39 -2.10 -10.34 -14.19
C LEU A 39 -1.59 -9.72 -12.88
N GLY A 40 -0.84 -8.61 -12.98
CA GLY A 40 -0.27 -7.88 -11.86
C GLY A 40 1.03 -8.49 -11.33
N ASN A 41 1.62 -9.46 -12.00
CA ASN A 41 2.94 -9.98 -11.63
C ASN A 41 4.02 -9.00 -12.05
N ALA A 42 5.00 -8.78 -11.18
CA ALA A 42 6.15 -7.95 -11.46
C ALA A 42 7.45 -8.67 -11.13
N GLY A 43 8.50 -8.34 -11.87
CA GLY A 43 9.83 -8.93 -11.75
C GLY A 43 10.89 -8.04 -12.37
N TYR A 44 12.16 -8.43 -12.23
CA TYR A 44 13.27 -7.72 -12.87
C TYR A 44 13.24 -7.93 -14.39
N GLU A 45 13.48 -6.86 -15.16
CA GLU A 45 13.59 -6.96 -16.62
C GLU A 45 14.67 -7.97 -17.03
N GLY A 46 14.36 -8.84 -18.00
CA GLY A 46 15.23 -9.95 -18.42
C GLY A 46 15.13 -11.23 -17.59
N SER A 47 14.43 -11.21 -16.44
CA SER A 47 14.12 -12.42 -15.66
C SER A 47 12.66 -12.81 -15.84
N PRO A 48 12.32 -14.06 -16.21
CA PRO A 48 10.92 -14.49 -16.33
C PRO A 48 10.26 -14.79 -14.98
N ILE A 49 11.02 -14.75 -13.88
CA ILE A 49 10.54 -15.13 -12.56
C ILE A 49 9.90 -13.91 -11.88
N PRO A 50 8.60 -13.94 -11.55
CA PRO A 50 7.97 -12.87 -10.80
C PRO A 50 8.47 -12.85 -9.35
N ILE A 51 8.78 -11.66 -8.85
CA ILE A 51 9.20 -11.44 -7.45
C ILE A 51 8.02 -11.02 -6.57
N ILE A 52 6.96 -10.48 -7.17
CA ILE A 52 5.75 -10.04 -6.48
C ILE A 52 4.54 -10.03 -7.41
N ASN A 53 3.34 -10.09 -6.84
CA ASN A 53 2.11 -9.72 -7.54
C ASN A 53 1.55 -8.43 -6.90
N LEU A 54 1.58 -7.34 -7.64
CA LEU A 54 1.18 -6.00 -7.20
C LEU A 54 -0.32 -5.93 -6.87
N TYR A 55 -1.16 -6.65 -7.60
CA TYR A 55 -2.60 -6.72 -7.32
C TYR A 55 -2.90 -7.42 -5.99
N VAL A 56 -2.20 -8.52 -5.71
CA VAL A 56 -2.31 -9.23 -4.42
C VAL A 56 -1.73 -8.38 -3.28
N ALA A 57 -0.60 -7.71 -3.50
CA ALA A 57 -0.02 -6.79 -2.52
C ALA A 57 -0.97 -5.62 -2.20
N ALA A 58 -1.58 -5.03 -3.23
CA ALA A 58 -2.59 -3.98 -3.09
C ALA A 58 -3.79 -4.47 -2.29
N LYS A 59 -4.30 -5.67 -2.57
CA LYS A 59 -5.38 -6.27 -1.76
C LYS A 59 -4.95 -6.43 -0.32
N LYS A 60 -3.80 -7.07 -0.06
CA LYS A 60 -3.30 -7.31 1.30
C LYS A 60 -3.15 -6.01 2.10
N ASN A 61 -2.63 -4.95 1.48
CA ASN A 61 -2.40 -3.68 2.17
C ASN A 61 -3.65 -2.77 2.17
N SER A 62 -4.60 -2.94 1.25
CA SER A 62 -5.95 -2.38 1.39
C SER A 62 -6.73 -3.01 2.54
N TYR A 63 -6.37 -4.24 2.94
CA TYR A 63 -6.88 -4.92 4.12
C TYR A 63 -6.11 -4.62 5.41
N GLN A 64 -5.04 -3.80 5.36
CA GLN A 64 -4.38 -3.28 6.56
C GLN A 64 -5.09 -2.04 7.14
N GLY A 65 -6.20 -1.61 6.54
CA GLY A 65 -7.29 -1.02 7.32
C GLY A 65 -8.03 -2.14 8.04
N ASN A 66 -7.53 -2.52 9.22
CA ASN A 66 -8.18 -3.34 10.26
C ASN A 66 -9.31 -4.27 9.79
N LYS A 67 -9.00 -5.55 9.59
CA LYS A 67 -9.99 -6.62 9.57
C LYS A 67 -9.85 -7.49 10.82
N GLU A 68 -10.49 -7.06 11.90
CA GLU A 68 -11.15 -7.97 12.83
C GLU A 68 -12.64 -7.60 12.88
N ALA A 69 -13.48 -8.58 13.20
CA ALA A 69 -14.88 -8.61 12.82
C ALA A 69 -15.75 -7.51 13.47
N GLY A 70 -16.46 -6.74 12.64
CA GLY A 70 -17.74 -6.12 13.02
C GLY A 70 -17.71 -4.76 13.69
N ASP A 71 -16.55 -4.08 13.80
CA ASP A 71 -16.48 -2.73 14.35
C ASP A 71 -15.87 -1.70 13.38
N ASN A 72 -16.21 -0.42 13.59
CA ASN A 72 -15.77 0.71 12.76
C ASN A 72 -14.48 1.33 13.31
N PHE A 73 -13.57 0.49 13.80
CA PHE A 73 -12.37 0.93 14.51
C PHE A 73 -11.32 1.51 13.56
N TRP A 74 -10.87 2.74 13.83
CA TRP A 74 -9.78 3.41 13.12
C TRP A 74 -8.75 3.98 14.09
N SER A 75 -7.48 4.04 13.68
CA SER A 75 -6.40 4.64 14.48
C SER A 75 -5.39 5.41 13.63
N SER A 76 -4.74 6.38 14.25
CA SER A 76 -3.65 7.19 13.72
C SER A 76 -2.71 7.64 14.85
N ARG A 77 -1.54 8.19 14.50
CA ARG A 77 -0.61 8.79 15.48
C ARG A 77 -1.18 9.96 16.29
N PHE A 78 -2.33 10.49 15.89
CA PHE A 78 -2.95 11.66 16.52
C PHE A 78 -4.22 11.31 17.31
N GLY A 79 -4.75 10.11 17.13
CA GLY A 79 -6.00 9.70 17.75
C GLY A 79 -6.51 8.39 17.19
N ALA A 80 -7.37 7.75 17.95
CA ALA A 80 -8.10 6.56 17.53
C ALA A 80 -9.59 6.75 17.80
N GLY A 81 -10.44 6.05 17.07
CA GLY A 81 -11.88 6.14 17.26
C GLY A 81 -12.62 4.88 16.82
N ASN A 82 -13.83 4.74 17.36
CA ASN A 82 -14.76 3.66 17.04
C ASN A 82 -16.19 4.15 17.20
N SER A 83 -17.16 3.37 16.75
CA SER A 83 -18.58 3.56 17.03
C SER A 83 -19.14 2.43 17.89
N ASN A 84 -20.24 2.68 18.60
CA ASN A 84 -21.03 1.61 19.18
C ASN A 84 -21.59 0.68 18.08
N ALA A 85 -22.03 -0.52 18.46
CA ALA A 85 -22.52 -1.53 17.52
C ALA A 85 -23.71 -1.03 16.66
N ASP A 86 -24.51 -0.11 17.20
CA ASP A 86 -25.67 0.48 16.51
C ASP A 86 -25.31 1.68 15.62
N ASN A 87 -24.03 2.08 15.58
CA ASN A 87 -23.50 3.22 14.82
C ASN A 87 -24.22 4.56 15.10
N THR A 88 -24.76 4.72 16.32
CA THR A 88 -25.48 5.92 16.78
C THR A 88 -24.62 6.84 17.61
N GLN A 89 -23.50 6.35 18.13
CA GLN A 89 -22.56 7.09 18.96
C GLN A 89 -21.12 6.73 18.58
N GLY A 90 -20.28 7.76 18.45
CA GLY A 90 -18.85 7.62 18.18
C GLY A 90 -18.02 8.08 19.37
N TYR A 91 -16.88 7.43 19.59
CA TYR A 91 -15.91 7.82 20.60
C TYR A 91 -14.56 8.04 19.94
N VAL A 92 -13.84 9.07 20.40
CA VAL A 92 -12.49 9.42 19.95
C VAL A 92 -11.60 9.56 21.17
N SER A 93 -10.43 8.91 21.13
CA SER A 93 -9.40 8.99 22.16
C SER A 93 -8.17 9.72 21.63
N VAL A 94 -7.64 10.64 22.45
CA VAL A 94 -6.41 11.39 22.20
C VAL A 94 -5.53 11.33 23.45
N PRO A 95 -4.24 10.98 23.35
CA PRO A 95 -3.50 10.59 22.15
C PRO A 95 -3.87 9.17 21.65
N GLY A 96 -3.71 8.90 20.36
CA GLY A 96 -3.94 7.57 19.78
C GLY A 96 -2.89 6.55 20.21
N TYR A 97 -3.23 5.26 20.19
CA TYR A 97 -2.27 4.16 20.40
C TYR A 97 -1.67 3.74 19.06
N GLY A 98 -0.35 3.61 19.00
CA GLY A 98 0.44 3.17 17.85
C GLY A 98 1.69 2.44 18.30
#